data_AF-A0A4Q3AKK9-F1
#
_entry.id   AF-A0A4Q3AKK9-F1
#
_cell.length_a   1.000
_cell.length_b   1.000
_cell.length_c   1.000
_cell.angle_alpha   90.00
_cell.angle_beta   90.00
_cell.angle_gamma   90.00
#
_symmetry.space_group_name_H-M   'P 1'
#
loop_
_entity.id
_entity.type
_entity.pdbx_description
1 polymer ?
#
loop_
_entity_poly.entity_id
_entity_poly.type
_entity_poly.pdbx_seq_one_letter_code
_entity_poly.pdbx_strand_id
1 'polypeptide(L)'
;MSVYLIAAVGPGGQIGLNNTLPWHDAEDLRFFRFMTMGQVCLFGWKTAHALPELDGRIIRIDDTSQRPEQVIAEIEREYERDIYICGGAKTYARYRHLIRRSFITHIKYEGVADTFMPALW
;
A
#
# COMPACT_ATOMS: atom_id res chain seq x y z
N MET A 1 -17.72 3.08 -2.32
CA MET A 1 -16.35 2.86 -1.85
C MET A 1 -15.63 2.03 -2.91
N SER A 2 -14.34 2.27 -3.12
CA SER A 2 -13.51 1.51 -4.06
C SER A 2 -12.21 1.08 -3.40
N VAL A 3 -11.70 -0.07 -3.83
CA VAL A 3 -10.39 -0.57 -3.41
C VAL A 3 -9.36 -0.15 -4.46
N TYR A 4 -8.36 0.61 -4.02
CA TYR A 4 -7.26 1.09 -4.83
C TYR A 4 -5.95 0.51 -4.35
N LEU A 5 -5.00 0.35 -5.26
CA LEU A 5 -3.60 0.12 -4.90
C LEU A 5 -2.84 1.43 -5.03
N ILE A 6 -1.96 1.72 -4.09
CA ILE A 6 -0.98 2.80 -4.23
C ILE A 6 0.42 2.29 -3.88
N ALA A 7 1.39 2.58 -4.74
CA ALA A 7 2.76 2.14 -4.58
C ALA A 7 3.76 3.02 -5.32
N ALA A 8 4.98 3.06 -4.83
CA ALA A 8 6.13 3.60 -5.53
C ALA A 8 7.06 2.44 -5.95
N VAL A 9 7.48 2.41 -7.21
CA VAL A 9 8.16 1.27 -7.82
C VAL A 9 9.39 1.71 -8.61
N GLY A 10 10.55 1.10 -8.33
CA GLY A 10 11.76 1.27 -9.12
C GLY A 10 11.68 0.57 -10.49
N PRO A 11 12.59 0.83 -11.44
CA PRO A 11 12.51 0.31 -12.81
C PRO A 11 12.59 -1.22 -12.88
N GLY A 12 13.24 -1.87 -11.90
CA GLY A 12 13.32 -3.32 -11.76
C GLY A 12 12.21 -3.91 -10.88
N GLY A 13 11.18 -3.14 -10.55
CA GLY A 13 10.10 -3.58 -9.67
C GLY A 13 10.41 -3.45 -8.16
N GLN A 14 11.50 -2.78 -7.78
CA GLN A 14 11.88 -2.56 -6.38
C GLN A 14 10.77 -1.81 -5.63
N ILE A 15 10.44 -2.24 -4.42
CA ILE A 15 9.49 -1.54 -3.54
C ILE A 15 9.96 -1.46 -2.08
N GLY A 16 11.08 -2.08 -1.74
CA GLY A 16 11.58 -2.08 -0.36
C GLY A 16 12.96 -2.68 -0.20
N LEU A 17 13.65 -2.24 0.85
CA LEU A 17 14.90 -2.80 1.34
C LEU A 17 14.88 -2.73 2.87
N ASN A 18 15.17 -3.83 3.56
CA ASN A 18 15.23 -3.89 5.03
C ASN A 18 13.97 -3.34 5.73
N ASN A 19 12.79 -3.58 5.15
CA ASN A 19 11.47 -3.07 5.58
C ASN A 19 11.29 -1.54 5.47
N THR A 20 12.15 -0.82 4.76
CA THR A 20 11.98 0.60 4.46
C THR A 20 11.95 0.85 2.95
N LEU A 21 11.56 2.07 2.55
CA LEU A 21 11.78 2.52 1.18
C LEU A 21 13.27 2.86 1.00
N PRO A 22 13.97 2.32 -0.01
CA PRO A 22 15.39 2.58 -0.20
C PRO A 22 15.68 3.95 -0.85
N TRP A 23 14.66 4.78 -1.02
CA TRP A 23 14.73 6.13 -1.56
C TRP A 23 13.96 7.11 -0.68
N HIS A 24 14.24 8.39 -0.87
CA HIS A 24 13.46 9.48 -0.31
C HIS A 24 12.98 10.38 -1.46
N ASP A 25 11.72 10.21 -1.86
CA ASP A 25 11.12 11.00 -2.94
C ASP A 25 10.00 11.87 -2.36
N ALA A 26 10.26 13.17 -2.27
CA ALA A 26 9.32 14.10 -1.65
C ALA A 26 8.04 14.31 -2.48
N GLU A 27 8.10 14.11 -3.80
CA GLU A 27 6.93 14.25 -4.67
C GLU A 27 5.99 13.06 -4.52
N ASP A 28 6.55 11.85 -4.51
CA ASP A 28 5.82 10.62 -4.21
C ASP A 28 5.16 10.69 -2.83
N LEU A 29 5.89 11.12 -1.80
CA LEU A 29 5.33 11.26 -0.45
C LEU A 29 4.19 12.28 -0.40
N ARG A 30 4.29 13.40 -1.14
CA ARG A 30 3.21 14.38 -1.27
C ARG A 30 2.00 13.78 -1.99
N PHE A 31 2.22 13.04 -3.08
CA PHE A 31 1.18 12.38 -3.84
C PHE A 31 0.47 11.32 -3.00
N PHE A 32 1.22 10.44 -2.31
CA PHE A 32 0.69 9.45 -1.38
C PHE A 32 -0.18 10.12 -0.32
N ARG A 33 0.31 11.18 0.33
CA ARG A 33 -0.46 11.93 1.32
C ARG A 33 -1.73 12.53 0.73
N PHE A 34 -1.66 13.12 -0.46
CA PHE A 34 -2.83 13.70 -1.14
C PHE A 34 -3.91 12.64 -1.41
N MET A 35 -3.52 11.50 -1.97
CA MET A 35 -4.44 10.42 -2.34
C MET A 35 -5.09 9.76 -1.12
N THR A 36 -4.33 9.61 -0.03
CA THR A 36 -4.76 8.83 1.14
C THR A 36 -5.40 9.66 2.25
N MET A 37 -5.37 11.00 2.17
CA MET A 37 -5.89 11.86 3.24
C MET A 37 -7.37 11.61 3.52
N GLY A 38 -7.71 11.33 4.79
CA GLY A 38 -9.07 11.01 5.23
C GLY A 38 -9.59 9.63 4.80
N GLN A 39 -8.76 8.82 4.15
CA GLN A 39 -9.09 7.50 3.61
C GLN A 39 -8.55 6.37 4.50
N VAL A 40 -8.96 5.13 4.21
CA VAL A 40 -8.42 3.94 4.87
C VAL A 40 -7.17 3.48 4.14
N CYS A 41 -6.08 3.28 4.88
CA CYS A 41 -4.84 2.70 4.39
C CYS A 41 -4.65 1.31 5.00
N LEU A 42 -4.67 0.28 4.17
CA LEU A 42 -4.47 -1.10 4.56
C LEU A 42 -3.03 -1.53 4.27
N PHE A 43 -2.31 -1.89 5.33
CA PHE A 43 -0.92 -2.31 5.28
C PHE A 43 -0.73 -3.74 5.78
N GLY A 44 0.26 -4.46 5.26
CA GLY A 44 0.77 -5.66 5.90
C GLY A 44 1.48 -5.36 7.22
N TRP A 45 1.48 -6.32 8.14
CA TRP A 45 2.04 -6.16 9.50
C TRP A 45 3.44 -5.54 9.52
N LYS A 46 4.40 -6.10 8.76
CA LYS A 46 5.78 -5.59 8.73
C LYS A 46 5.87 -4.14 8.24
N THR A 47 5.12 -3.82 7.19
CA THR A 47 5.09 -2.47 6.62
C THR A 47 4.53 -1.50 7.64
N ALA A 48 3.41 -1.83 8.29
CA ALA A 48 2.78 -0.98 9.30
C ALA A 48 3.73 -0.61 10.46
N HIS A 49 4.59 -1.54 10.89
CA HIS A 49 5.54 -1.31 11.99
C HIS A 49 6.75 -0.45 11.61
N ALA A 50 7.02 -0.28 10.31
CA ALA A 50 8.13 0.53 9.81
C ALA A 50 7.69 1.94 9.37
N LEU A 51 6.39 2.24 9.40
CA LEU A 51 5.87 3.52 8.96
C LEU A 51 6.04 4.60 10.02
N PRO A 52 6.29 5.86 9.61
CA PRO A 52 6.08 7.00 10.49
C PRO A 52 4.58 7.14 10.78
N GLU A 53 4.24 8.01 11.73
CA GLU A 53 2.85 8.35 12.00
C GLU A 53 2.19 8.97 10.75
N LEU A 54 0.99 8.47 10.43
CA LEU A 54 0.24 8.87 9.25
C LEU A 54 -1.03 9.64 9.64
N ASP A 55 -0.87 10.78 10.30
CA ASP A 55 -1.95 11.66 10.75
C ASP A 55 -3.01 11.94 9.67
N GLY A 56 -4.27 11.94 10.07
CA GLY A 56 -5.41 12.19 9.19
C GLY A 56 -5.77 11.02 8.27
N ARG A 57 -5.14 9.85 8.44
CA ARG A 57 -5.48 8.60 7.74
C ARG A 57 -5.95 7.54 8.73
N ILE A 58 -6.87 6.69 8.28
CA ILE A 58 -7.32 5.54 9.06
C ILE A 58 -6.40 4.37 8.74
N ILE A 59 -5.61 3.91 9.71
CA ILE A 59 -4.63 2.85 9.51
C ILE A 59 -5.23 1.50 9.89
N ARG A 60 -5.22 0.56 8.95
CA ARG A 60 -5.61 -0.84 9.18
C ARG A 60 -4.45 -1.76 8.84
N ILE A 61 -4.27 -2.78 9.68
CA ILE A 61 -3.33 -3.86 9.42
C ILE A 61 -4.10 -5.02 8.81
N ASP A 62 -3.54 -5.60 7.76
CA ASP A 62 -4.10 -6.75 7.09
C ASP A 62 -4.19 -7.96 8.02
N ASP A 63 -5.41 -8.41 8.31
CA ASP A 63 -5.66 -9.66 9.03
C ASP A 63 -5.56 -10.84 8.07
N THR A 64 -4.40 -11.52 8.12
CA THR A 64 -4.12 -12.66 7.25
C THR A 64 -4.85 -13.94 7.67
N SER A 65 -5.58 -13.94 8.80
CA SER A 65 -6.41 -15.08 9.22
C SER A 65 -7.76 -15.12 8.48
N GLN A 66 -8.19 -13.99 7.94
CA GLN A 66 -9.45 -13.85 7.19
C GLN A 66 -9.23 -13.95 5.69
N ARG A 67 -10.30 -13.98 4.90
CA ARG A 67 -10.23 -13.79 3.44
C ARG A 67 -10.18 -12.31 3.09
N PRO A 68 -9.52 -11.90 1.99
CA PRO A 68 -9.44 -10.50 1.57
C PRO A 68 -10.80 -9.82 1.46
N GLU A 69 -11.81 -10.53 0.95
CA GLU A 69 -13.17 -10.00 0.79
C GLU A 69 -13.83 -9.68 2.14
N GLN A 70 -13.54 -10.48 3.18
CA GLN A 70 -14.09 -10.27 4.52
C GLN A 70 -13.46 -9.03 5.16
N VAL A 71 -12.14 -8.88 5.05
CA VAL A 71 -11.42 -7.70 5.57
C VAL A 71 -11.94 -6.42 4.89
N ILE A 72 -12.12 -6.42 3.57
CA ILE A 72 -12.68 -5.27 2.85
C ILE A 72 -14.11 -4.98 3.33
N ALA A 73 -14.99 -5.99 3.41
CA ALA A 73 -16.37 -5.80 3.82
C ALA A 73 -16.50 -5.32 5.28
N GLU A 74 -15.58 -5.67 6.17
CA GLU A 74 -15.50 -5.12 7.52
C GLU A 74 -15.13 -3.64 7.50
N ILE A 75 -14.09 -3.27 6.74
CA ILE A 75 -13.65 -1.88 6.61
C ILE A 75 -14.78 -1.02 5.99
N GLU A 76 -15.45 -1.50 4.94
CA GLU A 76 -16.54 -0.76 4.28
C GLU A 76 -17.76 -0.55 5.18
N ARG A 77 -18.03 -1.46 6.13
CA ARG A 77 -19.10 -1.30 7.12
C ARG A 77 -18.74 -0.29 8.21
N GLU A 78 -17.46 -0.20 8.54
CA GLU A 78 -16.96 0.68 9.60
C GLU A 78 -16.71 2.11 9.08
N TYR A 79 -16.32 2.25 7.81
CA TYR A 79 -15.90 3.51 7.21
C TYR A 79 -16.53 3.74 5.84
N GLU A 80 -17.23 4.86 5.68
CA GLU A 80 -17.72 5.33 4.37
C GLU A 80 -16.61 6.08 3.61
N ARG A 81 -15.53 5.36 3.27
CA ARG A 81 -14.29 5.88 2.67
C ARG A 81 -13.72 4.90 1.64
N ASP A 82 -12.86 5.40 0.74
CA ASP A 82 -12.10 4.54 -0.15
C ASP A 82 -10.97 3.84 0.61
N ILE A 83 -10.57 2.66 0.11
CA ILE A 83 -9.57 1.80 0.74
C ILE A 83 -8.35 1.75 -0.16
N TYR A 84 -7.20 2.14 0.38
CA TYR A 84 -5.91 2.07 -0.28
C TYR A 84 -5.13 0.88 0.26
N ILE A 85 -4.83 -0.08 -0.60
CA ILE A 85 -3.84 -1.13 -0.35
C ILE A 85 -2.47 -0.48 -0.52
N CYS A 86 -1.75 -0.33 0.60
CA CYS A 86 -0.49 0.41 0.68
C CYS A 86 0.73 -0.51 0.88
N GLY A 87 0.57 -1.80 0.59
CA GLY A 87 1.65 -2.79 0.59
C GLY A 87 1.91 -3.43 1.96
N GLY A 88 2.99 -4.20 2.13
CA GLY A 88 4.00 -4.54 1.12
C GLY A 88 3.59 -5.66 0.14
N ALA A 89 4.60 -6.31 -0.47
CA ALA A 89 4.43 -7.29 -1.57
C ALA A 89 3.34 -8.34 -1.32
N LYS A 90 3.31 -8.95 -0.12
CA LYS A 90 2.30 -9.97 0.22
C LYS A 90 0.89 -9.41 0.24
N THR A 91 0.71 -8.21 0.78
CA THR A 91 -0.57 -7.51 0.81
C THR A 91 -1.01 -7.14 -0.60
N TYR A 92 -0.12 -6.58 -1.42
CA TYR A 92 -0.42 -6.30 -2.83
C TYR A 92 -0.88 -7.56 -3.58
N ALA A 93 -0.15 -8.67 -3.45
CA ALA A 93 -0.49 -9.95 -4.08
C ALA A 93 -1.84 -10.49 -3.59
N ARG A 94 -2.14 -10.35 -2.29
CA ARG A 94 -3.36 -10.88 -1.67
C ARG A 94 -4.63 -10.13 -2.07
N TYR A 95 -4.55 -8.82 -2.32
CA TYR A 95 -5.70 -7.99 -2.67
C TYR A 95 -5.84 -7.69 -4.18
N ARG A 96 -4.92 -8.19 -5.02
CA ARG A 96 -4.86 -7.90 -6.47
C ARG A 96 -6.19 -8.07 -7.20
N HIS A 97 -7.00 -9.07 -6.83
CA HIS A 97 -8.27 -9.38 -7.48
C HIS A 97 -9.43 -8.48 -7.07
N LEU A 98 -9.25 -7.66 -6.03
CA LEU A 98 -10.23 -6.68 -5.56
C LEU A 98 -9.90 -5.25 -6.00
N ILE A 99 -8.69 -5.02 -6.51
CA ILE A 99 -8.21 -3.69 -6.87
C ILE A 99 -8.92 -3.20 -8.14
N ARG A 100 -9.60 -2.06 -8.02
CA ARG A 100 -10.29 -1.39 -9.14
C ARG A 100 -9.34 -0.55 -9.99
N ARG A 101 -8.34 0.06 -9.35
CA ARG A 101 -7.34 0.93 -9.98
C ARG A 101 -6.06 0.96 -9.15
N SER A 102 -4.93 1.03 -9.84
CA SER A 102 -3.61 1.20 -9.24
C SER A 102 -3.06 2.59 -9.52
N PHE A 103 -2.50 3.24 -8.50
CA PHE A 103 -1.75 4.48 -8.57
C PHE A 103 -0.27 4.14 -8.33
N ILE A 104 0.51 4.14 -9.41
CA ILE A 104 1.92 3.74 -9.38
C ILE A 104 2.79 4.95 -9.66
N THR A 105 3.64 5.31 -8.70
CA THR A 105 4.74 6.25 -8.93
C THR A 105 5.96 5.48 -9.40
N HIS A 106 6.53 5.87 -10.53
CA HIS A 106 7.77 5.28 -11.04
C HIS A 106 8.98 6.04 -10.52
N ILE A 107 9.74 5.42 -9.62
CA ILE A 107 10.90 6.02 -8.97
C ILE A 107 12.15 5.71 -9.79
N LYS A 108 13.02 6.70 -9.98
CA LYS A 108 14.33 6.53 -10.62
C LYS A 108 15.34 5.94 -9.62
N TYR A 109 15.12 4.69 -9.23
CA TYR A 109 15.96 3.97 -8.27
C TYR A 109 16.44 2.63 -8.84
N GLU A 110 17.75 2.52 -9.07
CA GLU A 110 18.39 1.29 -9.60
C GLU A 110 19.23 0.56 -8.55
N GLY A 111 19.11 0.93 -7.28
CA GLY A 111 19.88 0.32 -6.19
C GLY A 111 19.35 -1.05 -5.72
N VAL A 112 19.93 -1.53 -4.63
CA VAL A 112 19.62 -2.83 -4.02
C VAL A 112 18.21 -2.83 -3.42
N ALA A 113 17.49 -3.93 -3.60
CA ALA A 113 16.20 -4.18 -2.97
C ALA A 113 16.07 -5.65 -2.56
N ASP A 114 15.32 -5.92 -1.50
CA ASP A 114 14.95 -7.27 -1.06
C ASP A 114 13.46 -7.58 -1.29
N THR A 115 12.68 -6.55 -1.60
CA THR A 115 11.24 -6.61 -1.77
C THR A 115 10.87 -6.00 -3.11
N PHE A 116 10.13 -6.77 -3.91
CA PHE A 116 9.73 -6.40 -5.25
C PHE A 116 8.20 -6.45 -5.40
N MET A 117 7.68 -5.63 -6.29
CA MET A 117 6.27 -5.63 -6.68
C MET A 117 5.91 -7.01 -7.25
N PRO A 118 4.88 -7.71 -6.74
CA PRO A 118 4.44 -8.97 -7.31
C PRO A 118 3.86 -8.78 -8.70
N ALA A 119 3.78 -9.87 -9.48
CA ALA A 119 2.96 -9.89 -10.68
C ALA A 119 1.48 -9.67 -10.29
N LEU A 120 0.94 -8.52 -10.67
CA LEU A 120 -0.43 -8.14 -10.34
C LEU A 120 -1.44 -8.64 -11.40
N TRP A 121 -0.98 -9.00 -12.59
CA TRP A 121 -1.78 -9.50 -13.73
C TRP A 121 -1.07 -10.67 -14.39
#